data_AF-A0A660MCR3-F1
#
_entry.id   AF-A0A660MCR3-F1
#
_cell.length_a   1.000
_cell.length_b   1.000
_cell.length_c   1.000
_cell.angle_alpha   90.00
_cell.angle_beta   90.00
_cell.angle_gamma   90.00
#
_symmetry.space_group_name_H-M   'P 1'
#
loop_
_entity.id
_entity.type
_entity.pdbx_description
1 polymer ?
#
loop_
_entity_poly.entity_id
_entity_poly.type
_entity_poly.pdbx_seq_one_letter_code
_entity_poly.pdbx_strand_id
1 'polypeptide(L)'
;MAWQNFYSTKLFAEISATDTTITVEKPPKTAPGRLVIEARNKDKREIISFGSIAGNQLRGVTRGVGGTTATSHLKGSVVEMNVTAEDLEEALNLPNTLTQFIDEDIGDHIVPNTGLYFKQTGFRASMGRIVYYINGRRYVKEVTDQHTFSPNK
;
A
#
# COMPACT_ATOMS: atom_id res chain seq x y z
N MET A 1 -9.92 -3.14 1.94
CA MET A 1 -11.39 -3.04 2.15
C MET A 1 -11.80 -1.58 2.38
N ALA A 2 -13.04 -1.19 2.03
CA ALA A 2 -13.51 0.19 2.23
C ALA A 2 -14.22 0.36 3.58
N TRP A 3 -13.95 1.48 4.27
CA TRP A 3 -14.33 1.71 5.67
C TRP A 3 -15.21 2.96 5.87
N GLN A 4 -16.13 2.91 6.84
CA GLN A 4 -17.01 4.01 7.25
C GLN A 4 -17.01 4.15 8.78
N ASN A 5 -16.53 5.29 9.28
CA ASN A 5 -16.51 5.59 10.71
C ASN A 5 -17.93 5.65 11.31
N PHE A 6 -18.06 5.07 12.50
CA PHE A 6 -19.28 5.09 13.33
C PHE A 6 -20.53 4.52 12.63
N TYR A 7 -20.34 3.58 11.70
CA TYR A 7 -21.48 2.90 11.08
C TYR A 7 -22.10 1.88 12.05
N SER A 8 -23.41 2.03 12.28
CA SER A 8 -24.24 1.09 13.03
C SER A 8 -25.65 1.07 12.42
N THR A 9 -26.22 -0.13 12.32
CA THR A 9 -27.57 -0.37 11.84
C THR A 9 -28.14 -1.62 12.52
N LYS A 10 -29.28 -2.12 12.04
CA LYS A 10 -29.87 -3.37 12.48
C LYS A 10 -30.22 -4.25 11.29
N LEU A 11 -30.33 -5.56 11.56
CA LEU A 11 -30.93 -6.50 10.61
C LEU A 11 -32.41 -6.16 10.39
N PHE A 12 -32.80 -6.02 9.12
CA PHE A 12 -34.18 -5.74 8.74
C PHE A 12 -35.08 -7.00 8.86
N ALA A 13 -34.48 -8.18 8.70
CA ALA A 13 -35.12 -9.49 8.83
C ALA A 13 -34.20 -10.45 9.59
N GLU A 14 -34.76 -11.55 10.10
CA GLU A 14 -33.95 -12.66 10.61
C GLU A 14 -33.10 -13.26 9.49
N ILE A 15 -31.91 -13.74 9.85
CA ILE A 15 -30.99 -14.40 8.92
C ILE A 15 -30.58 -15.77 9.47
N SER A 16 -30.37 -16.71 8.55
CA SER A 16 -29.86 -18.06 8.81
C SER A 16 -28.34 -18.11 8.65
N ALA A 17 -27.69 -19.19 9.09
CA ALA A 17 -26.25 -19.37 8.94
C ALA A 17 -25.78 -19.50 7.47
N THR A 18 -26.69 -19.81 6.54
CA THR A 18 -26.36 -20.05 5.12
C THR A 18 -26.69 -18.88 4.21
N ASP A 19 -27.23 -17.79 4.74
CA ASP A 19 -27.66 -16.65 3.92
C ASP A 19 -26.45 -15.95 3.27
N THR A 20 -26.48 -15.88 1.93
CA THR A 20 -25.47 -15.18 1.12
C THR A 20 -25.88 -13.73 0.77
N THR A 21 -27.05 -13.31 1.27
CA THR A 21 -27.54 -11.93 1.17
C THR A 21 -28.18 -11.53 2.48
N ILE A 22 -27.85 -10.34 2.98
CA ILE A 22 -28.38 -9.82 4.25
C ILE A 22 -29.03 -8.48 4.00
N THR A 23 -30.23 -8.27 4.53
CA THR A 23 -30.92 -6.98 4.46
C THR A 23 -30.78 -6.23 5.76
N VAL A 24 -30.29 -5.00 5.71
CA VAL A 24 -30.13 -4.11 6.86
C VAL A 24 -31.11 -2.93 6.79
N GLU A 25 -31.40 -2.29 7.92
CA GLU A 25 -32.27 -1.11 7.94
C GLU A 25 -31.66 0.07 7.16
N LYS A 26 -30.33 0.23 7.26
CA LYS A 26 -29.58 1.28 6.55
C LYS A 26 -28.25 0.71 6.03
N PRO A 27 -28.04 0.65 4.71
CA PRO A 27 -26.83 0.08 4.14
C PRO A 27 -25.60 0.96 4.44
N PRO A 28 -24.39 0.37 4.50
CA PRO A 28 -23.16 1.15 4.52
C PRO A 28 -23.00 1.91 3.20
N LYS A 29 -22.21 2.98 3.20
CA LYS A 29 -21.94 3.77 1.98
C LYS A 29 -20.83 3.17 1.11
N THR A 30 -20.13 2.17 1.62
CA THR A 30 -18.93 1.61 1.02
C THR A 30 -19.06 0.10 0.82
N ALA A 31 -18.52 -0.39 -0.29
CA ALA A 31 -18.37 -1.81 -0.60
C ALA A 31 -17.10 -2.03 -1.45
N PRO A 32 -16.46 -3.20 -1.42
CA PRO A 32 -16.70 -4.31 -0.48
C PRO A 32 -16.27 -3.94 0.95
N GLY A 33 -16.74 -4.71 1.94
CA GLY A 33 -16.41 -4.45 3.34
C GLY A 33 -16.68 -5.62 4.29
N ARG A 34 -16.41 -5.39 5.57
CA ARG A 34 -16.73 -6.29 6.68
C ARG A 34 -17.66 -5.60 7.66
N LEU A 35 -18.55 -6.36 8.28
CA LEU A 35 -19.41 -5.92 9.37
C LEU A 35 -19.40 -6.96 10.49
N VAL A 36 -19.72 -6.52 11.70
CA VAL A 36 -19.85 -7.37 12.88
C VAL A 36 -21.29 -7.32 13.37
N ILE A 37 -21.92 -8.49 13.43
CA ILE A 37 -23.27 -8.68 13.97
C ILE A 37 -23.14 -8.99 15.46
N GLU A 38 -23.96 -8.32 16.27
CA GLU A 38 -24.00 -8.46 17.73
C GLU A 38 -22.61 -8.38 18.38
N ALA A 39 -21.82 -7.37 17.99
CA ALA A 39 -20.41 -7.25 18.36
C ALA A 39 -20.10 -7.33 19.88
N ARG A 40 -21.08 -6.99 20.71
CA ARG A 40 -20.97 -6.99 22.18
C ARG A 40 -21.51 -8.27 22.84
N ASN A 41 -22.03 -9.21 22.07
CA ASN A 41 -22.56 -10.48 22.53
C ASN A 41 -21.55 -11.60 22.22
N LYS A 42 -20.83 -12.10 23.23
CA LYS A 42 -19.76 -13.10 23.00
C LYS A 42 -20.25 -14.37 22.31
N ASP A 43 -21.47 -14.81 22.61
CA ASP A 43 -22.01 -16.09 22.12
C ASP A 43 -22.64 -15.98 20.73
N LYS A 44 -22.99 -14.76 20.32
CA LYS A 44 -23.58 -14.48 19.00
C LYS A 44 -22.71 -13.61 18.12
N ARG A 45 -21.55 -13.13 18.57
CA ARG A 45 -20.70 -12.24 17.78
C ARG A 45 -20.29 -12.95 16.49
N GLU A 46 -20.66 -12.36 15.36
CA GLU A 46 -20.31 -12.89 14.04
C GLU A 46 -19.71 -11.79 13.15
N ILE A 47 -18.62 -12.11 12.47
CA ILE A 47 -18.04 -11.25 11.44
C ILE A 47 -18.52 -11.75 10.09
N ILE A 48 -19.01 -10.83 9.26
CA ILE A 48 -19.37 -11.09 7.86
C ILE A 48 -18.51 -10.25 6.93
N SER A 49 -18.24 -10.74 5.73
CA SER A 49 -17.76 -9.92 4.62
C SER A 49 -18.81 -9.86 3.52
N PHE A 50 -18.84 -8.78 2.75
CA PHE A 50 -19.78 -8.59 1.65
C PHE A 50 -19.09 -7.92 0.46
N GLY A 51 -19.53 -8.30 -0.75
CA GLY A 51 -18.92 -7.84 -2.00
C GLY A 51 -19.56 -6.58 -2.58
N SER A 52 -20.88 -6.45 -2.48
CA SER A 52 -21.63 -5.33 -3.08
C SER A 52 -22.89 -4.97 -2.29
N ILE A 53 -23.48 -3.82 -2.60
CA ILE A 53 -24.69 -3.29 -1.98
C ILE A 53 -25.69 -2.94 -3.08
N ALA A 54 -26.94 -3.39 -2.92
CA ALA A 54 -28.06 -3.03 -3.79
C ALA A 54 -29.25 -2.60 -2.93
N GLY A 55 -29.52 -1.29 -2.88
CA GLY A 55 -30.45 -0.72 -1.90
C GLY A 55 -30.00 -1.07 -0.48
N ASN A 56 -30.88 -1.69 0.30
CA ASN A 56 -30.62 -2.12 1.67
C ASN A 56 -29.99 -3.52 1.79
N GLN A 57 -29.70 -4.17 0.67
CA GLN A 57 -29.22 -5.54 0.63
C GLN A 57 -27.71 -5.60 0.44
N LEU A 58 -27.03 -6.24 1.37
CA LEU A 58 -25.65 -6.70 1.24
C LEU A 58 -25.65 -7.99 0.42
N ARG A 59 -24.78 -8.06 -0.59
CA ARG A 59 -24.70 -9.18 -1.55
C ARG A 59 -23.30 -9.78 -1.60
N GLY A 60 -23.24 -11.05 -1.96
CA GLY A 60 -22.00 -11.83 -1.93
C GLY A 60 -21.47 -11.91 -0.50
N VAL A 61 -22.36 -12.20 0.44
CA VAL A 61 -22.03 -12.26 1.86
C VAL A 61 -21.34 -13.58 2.16
N THR A 62 -20.16 -13.51 2.78
CA THR A 62 -19.50 -14.63 3.44
C THR A 62 -19.69 -14.48 4.95
N ARG A 63 -20.19 -15.54 5.58
CA ARG A 63 -20.54 -15.61 7.01
C ARG A 63 -19.42 -16.26 7.83
N GLY A 64 -19.40 -16.03 9.14
CA GLY A 64 -18.44 -16.69 10.05
C GLY A 64 -16.97 -16.41 9.73
N VAL A 65 -16.63 -15.16 9.40
CA VAL A 65 -15.25 -14.75 9.10
C VAL A 65 -14.46 -14.60 10.41
N GLY A 66 -13.13 -14.71 10.35
CA GLY A 66 -12.25 -14.33 11.46
C GLY A 66 -12.41 -15.16 12.71
N GLY A 67 -12.61 -16.47 12.54
CA GLY A 67 -12.81 -17.42 13.64
C GLY A 67 -14.17 -17.31 14.33
N THR A 68 -15.10 -16.50 13.80
CA THR A 68 -16.50 -16.52 14.26
C THR A 68 -17.28 -17.64 13.55
N THR A 69 -18.37 -18.09 14.18
CA THR A 69 -19.22 -19.14 13.61
C THR A 69 -20.46 -18.53 12.98
N ALA A 70 -20.77 -18.90 11.73
CA ALA A 70 -22.01 -18.51 11.09
C ALA A 70 -23.21 -19.06 11.86
N THR A 71 -24.10 -18.17 12.31
CA THR A 71 -25.28 -18.55 13.11
C THR A 71 -26.53 -17.79 12.68
N SER A 72 -27.68 -18.18 13.25
CA SER A 72 -28.93 -17.45 13.07
C SER A 72 -28.93 -16.18 13.94
N HIS A 73 -29.35 -15.06 13.36
CA HIS A 73 -29.55 -13.81 14.10
C HIS A 73 -30.95 -13.28 13.87
N LEU A 74 -31.55 -12.79 14.96
CA LEU A 74 -32.91 -12.27 14.93
C LEU A 74 -32.97 -10.93 14.22
N LYS A 75 -34.16 -10.61 13.68
CA LYS A 75 -34.48 -9.26 13.24
C LYS A 75 -34.18 -8.26 14.36
N GLY A 76 -33.58 -7.12 14.00
CA GLY A 76 -33.22 -6.09 14.96
C GLY A 76 -31.85 -6.28 15.63
N SER A 77 -31.16 -7.40 15.40
CA SER A 77 -29.77 -7.57 15.84
C SER A 77 -28.90 -6.44 15.28
N VAL A 78 -28.04 -5.91 16.15
CA VAL A 78 -27.16 -4.77 15.82
C VAL A 78 -26.09 -5.22 14.84
N VAL A 79 -25.84 -4.41 13.82
CA VAL A 79 -24.78 -4.61 12.82
C VAL A 79 -23.92 -3.36 12.77
N GLU A 80 -22.62 -3.53 13.03
CA GLU A 80 -21.68 -2.41 13.15
C GLU A 80 -20.47 -2.63 12.26
N MET A 81 -19.82 -1.55 11.83
CA MET A 81 -18.51 -1.63 11.20
C MET A 81 -17.45 -1.46 12.30
N ASN A 82 -16.88 -2.58 12.73
CA ASN A 82 -15.83 -2.64 13.75
C ASN A 82 -14.52 -3.14 13.12
N VAL A 83 -13.39 -2.61 13.59
CA VAL A 83 -12.08 -3.02 13.08
C VAL A 83 -11.89 -4.45 13.54
N THR A 84 -11.65 -5.33 12.59
CA THR A 84 -11.43 -6.75 12.83
C THR A 84 -9.95 -7.10 12.69
N ALA A 85 -9.54 -8.27 13.18
CA ALA A 85 -8.15 -8.71 13.03
C ALA A 85 -7.78 -8.84 11.54
N GLU A 86 -8.76 -9.23 10.71
CA GLU A 86 -8.60 -9.37 9.27
C GLU A 86 -8.31 -8.03 8.58
N ASP A 87 -8.88 -6.94 9.10
CA ASP A 87 -8.58 -5.59 8.59
C ASP A 87 -7.15 -5.17 8.94
N LEU A 88 -6.66 -5.58 10.11
CA LEU A 88 -5.29 -5.30 10.55
C LEU A 88 -4.27 -6.14 9.76
N GLU A 89 -4.55 -7.42 9.53
CA GLU A 89 -3.71 -8.29 8.70
C GLU A 89 -3.61 -7.78 7.25
N GLU A 90 -4.72 -7.31 6.69
CA GLU A 90 -4.72 -6.69 5.35
C GLU A 90 -3.90 -5.40 5.33
N ALA A 91 -3.99 -4.57 6.37
CA ALA A 91 -3.18 -3.36 6.51
C ALA A 91 -1.68 -3.65 6.66
N LEU A 92 -1.30 -4.73 7.35
CA LEU A 92 0.09 -5.17 7.50
C LEU A 92 0.66 -5.82 6.24
N ASN A 93 -0.21 -6.42 5.41
CA ASN A 93 0.17 -7.01 4.13
C ASN A 93 0.20 -5.99 2.98
N LEU A 94 -0.04 -4.71 3.25
CA LEU A 94 0.27 -3.66 2.29
C LEU A 94 1.77 -3.71 2.00
N PRO A 95 2.19 -3.59 0.72
CA PRO A 95 3.60 -3.54 0.41
C PRO A 95 4.24 -2.44 1.25
N ASN A 96 5.35 -2.74 1.90
CA ASN A 96 6.12 -1.79 2.71
C ASN A 96 6.61 -0.64 1.83
N THR A 97 5.74 0.29 1.48
CA THR A 97 6.08 1.51 0.72
C THR A 97 6.92 2.46 1.57
N LEU A 98 7.16 2.16 2.85
CA LEU A 98 8.17 2.83 3.68
C LEU A 98 9.57 2.81 3.03
N THR A 99 9.94 1.77 2.27
CA THR A 99 11.19 1.80 1.48
C THR A 99 11.10 2.67 0.24
N GLN A 100 9.91 3.05 -0.24
CA GLN A 100 9.72 4.00 -1.35
C GLN A 100 9.64 5.45 -0.87
N PHE A 101 9.18 5.70 0.36
CA PHE A 101 9.22 7.03 0.98
C PHE A 101 10.60 7.40 1.55
N ILE A 102 11.45 6.41 1.79
CA ILE A 102 12.86 6.56 2.15
C ILE A 102 13.71 5.93 1.04
N ASP A 103 13.36 6.19 -0.22
CA ASP A 103 14.27 5.99 -1.35
C ASP A 103 14.88 7.35 -1.72
N GLU A 104 15.48 8.02 -0.73
CA GLU A 104 16.37 9.13 -1.06
C GLU A 104 17.69 8.53 -1.54
N ASP A 105 17.82 8.40 -2.86
CA ASP A 105 19.14 8.20 -3.45
C ASP A 105 19.95 9.48 -3.22
N ILE A 106 21.22 9.33 -2.83
CA ILE A 106 22.12 10.48 -2.63
C ILE A 106 22.22 11.31 -3.92
N GLY A 107 21.90 10.72 -5.08
CA GLY A 107 21.82 11.41 -6.36
C GLY A 107 20.77 12.48 -6.50
N ASP A 108 19.65 12.36 -5.79
CA ASP A 108 18.58 13.36 -5.86
C ASP A 108 19.01 14.68 -5.21
N HIS A 109 20.01 14.62 -4.33
CA HIS A 109 20.59 15.78 -3.62
C HIS A 109 21.84 16.35 -4.30
N ILE A 110 22.34 15.70 -5.36
CA ILE A 110 23.52 16.16 -6.08
C ILE A 110 23.09 16.84 -7.36
N VAL A 111 23.33 18.15 -7.44
CA VAL A 111 23.08 18.92 -8.66
C VAL A 111 24.01 18.41 -9.78
N PRO A 112 23.47 18.06 -10.97
CA PRO A 112 24.27 17.67 -12.12
C PRO A 112 25.35 18.71 -12.45
N ASN A 113 26.53 18.26 -12.91
CA ASN A 113 27.68 19.11 -13.29
C ASN A 113 28.39 19.89 -12.17
N THR A 114 28.17 19.54 -10.90
CA THR A 114 28.94 20.13 -9.78
C THR A 114 30.27 19.43 -9.48
N GLY A 115 30.59 18.36 -10.22
CA GLY A 115 31.85 17.60 -10.06
C GLY A 115 31.82 16.54 -8.95
N LEU A 116 30.73 16.45 -8.18
CA LEU A 116 30.47 15.37 -7.25
C LEU A 116 29.66 14.28 -7.97
N TYR A 117 30.18 13.06 -8.01
CA TYR A 117 29.54 11.91 -8.63
C TYR A 117 29.54 10.75 -7.63
N PHE A 118 28.39 10.11 -7.44
CA PHE A 118 28.25 8.97 -6.55
C PHE A 118 27.97 7.70 -7.39
N LYS A 119 28.61 6.59 -6.99
CA LYS A 119 28.37 5.21 -7.45
C LYS A 119 28.16 5.02 -8.98
N GLN A 120 29.10 5.48 -9.80
CA GLN A 120 29.24 4.99 -11.18
C GLN A 120 30.47 4.09 -11.30
N THR A 121 30.26 2.84 -11.71
CA THR A 121 31.34 1.98 -12.20
C THR A 121 31.91 2.60 -13.49
N GLY A 122 33.20 2.95 -13.48
CA GLY A 122 33.92 3.42 -14.67
C GLY A 122 33.79 4.93 -14.92
N PHE A 123 34.35 5.74 -14.02
CA PHE A 123 34.49 7.18 -14.22
C PHE A 123 35.22 7.48 -15.54
N ARG A 124 34.52 8.09 -16.50
CA ARG A 124 35.10 8.54 -17.77
C ARG A 124 35.32 10.04 -17.72
N ALA A 125 36.53 10.46 -17.35
CA ALA A 125 36.96 11.83 -17.55
C ALA A 125 37.49 11.98 -18.99
N SER A 126 36.86 12.84 -19.80
CA SER A 126 37.40 13.20 -21.11
C SER A 126 38.37 14.38 -20.96
N MET A 127 39.66 14.15 -21.16
CA MET A 127 40.62 15.23 -21.35
C MET A 127 40.56 15.64 -22.83
N GLY A 128 40.07 16.83 -23.15
CA GLY A 128 40.03 17.31 -24.54
C GLY A 128 41.36 17.86 -25.04
N ARG A 129 42.21 18.38 -24.13
CA ARG A 129 43.40 19.13 -24.51
C ARG A 129 44.52 19.03 -23.47
N ILE A 130 45.74 18.79 -23.92
CA ILE A 130 46.96 18.87 -23.10
C ILE A 130 47.75 20.11 -23.50
N VAL A 131 48.19 20.88 -22.51
CA VAL A 131 49.09 22.02 -22.67
C VAL A 131 50.43 21.66 -22.06
N TYR A 132 51.52 21.76 -22.82
CA TYR A 132 52.88 21.47 -22.35
C TYR A 132 53.87 22.56 -22.78
N TYR A 133 54.98 22.70 -22.05
CA TYR A 133 56.00 23.70 -22.33
C TYR A 133 57.33 23.03 -22.65
N ILE A 134 57.96 23.42 -23.77
CA ILE A 134 59.32 22.98 -24.13
C ILE A 134 60.15 24.24 -24.32
N ASN A 135 61.25 24.36 -23.57
CA ASN A 135 62.15 25.52 -23.59
C ASN A 135 61.40 26.85 -23.42
N GLY A 136 60.42 26.89 -22.52
CA GLY A 136 59.63 28.08 -22.21
C GLY A 136 58.53 28.44 -23.22
N ARG A 137 58.39 27.70 -24.33
CA ARG A 137 57.32 27.91 -25.31
C ARG A 137 56.13 26.98 -25.04
N ARG A 138 54.92 27.54 -25.10
CA ARG A 138 53.65 26.82 -24.90
C ARG A 138 53.27 26.05 -26.16
N TYR A 139 52.97 24.77 -25.98
CA TYR A 139 52.42 23.88 -27.01
C TYR A 139 51.09 23.30 -26.52
N VAL A 140 50.24 22.97 -27.49
CA VAL A 140 48.90 22.43 -27.24
C VAL A 140 48.71 21.22 -28.15
N LYS A 141 48.24 20.12 -27.58
CA LYS A 141 47.85 18.93 -28.34
C LYS A 141 46.40 18.59 -27.98
N GLU A 142 45.53 18.56 -28.98
CA GLU A 142 44.18 18.02 -28.85
C GLU A 142 44.29 16.51 -28.60
N VAL A 143 43.54 16.03 -27.61
CA VAL A 143 43.56 14.62 -27.22
C VAL A 143 42.41 13.93 -27.94
N THR A 144 42.75 13.09 -28.92
CA THR A 144 41.76 12.43 -29.79
C THR A 144 41.15 11.18 -29.15
N ASP A 145 41.82 10.60 -28.14
CA ASP A 145 41.41 9.35 -27.51
C ASP A 145 40.90 9.56 -26.07
N GLN A 146 39.71 9.02 -25.77
CA GLN A 146 39.15 8.98 -24.42
C GLN A 146 40.02 8.09 -23.52
N HIS A 147 40.70 8.68 -22.54
CA HIS A 147 41.45 7.90 -21.56
C HIS A 147 40.54 7.49 -20.40
N THR A 148 40.39 6.18 -20.17
CA THR A 148 39.71 5.67 -18.98
C THR A 148 40.71 5.67 -17.83
N PHE A 149 40.37 6.31 -16.71
CA PHE A 149 41.15 6.25 -15.49
C PHE A 149 40.56 5.15 -14.59
N SER A 150 41.31 4.09 -14.38
CA SER A 150 40.97 3.10 -13.35
C SER A 150 41.54 3.58 -12.02
N PRO A 151 40.77 3.55 -10.92
CA PRO A 151 41.34 3.81 -9.61
C PRO A 151 42.42 2.77 -9.31
N ASN A 152 43.61 3.21 -8.94
CA ASN A 152 44.60 2.30 -8.35
C ASN A 152 44.04 1.81 -7.02
N LYS A 153 44.10 0.49 -6.81
CA LYS A 153 43.72 -0.17 -5.56
C LYS A 153 44.53 0.34 -4.38
#